data_AF-A0A3C1PP27-F1
#
_entry.id   AF-A0A3C1PP27-F1
#
_cell.length_a   1.000
_cell.length_b   1.000
_cell.length_c   1.000
_cell.angle_alpha   90.00
_cell.angle_beta   90.00
_cell.angle_gamma   90.00
#
_symmetry.space_group_name_H-M   'P 1'
#
loop_
_entity.id
_entity.type
_entity.pdbx_description
1 polymer ?
#
loop_
_entity_poly.entity_id
_entity_poly.type
_entity_poly.pdbx_seq_one_letter_code
_entity_poly.pdbx_strand_id
1 'polypeptide(L)'
;SVTLLANRTKGFWYIESGSGKINNPGYYKTQLNQLQAGKTIAVWRVENECGISEDQTEIICNNFIISAGNDPISCERQVLISADEPQNATGTWQVIAGKAQISNSKIPTTQVALQTEKAAFVRTVNFEGCSSADTVVV
;
A
#
# COMPACT_ATOMS: atom_id res chain seq x y z
N SER A 1 -9.48 3.20 0.37
CA SER A 1 -8.93 4.42 1.02
C SER A 1 -9.78 4.72 2.24
N VAL A 2 -9.24 5.41 3.24
CA VAL A 2 -9.98 5.87 4.42
C VAL A 2 -10.25 7.37 4.29
N THR A 3 -11.46 7.82 4.63
CA THR A 3 -11.80 9.25 4.59
C THR A 3 -11.53 9.88 5.96
N LEU A 4 -10.69 10.92 6.01
CA LEU A 4 -10.48 11.75 7.19
C LEU A 4 -11.45 12.95 7.14
N LEU A 5 -12.01 13.30 8.30
CA LEU A 5 -12.97 14.39 8.47
C LEU A 5 -12.58 15.24 9.68
N ALA A 6 -12.48 16.54 9.46
CA ALA A 6 -12.27 17.55 10.50
C ALA A 6 -13.31 18.67 10.36
N ASN A 7 -13.30 19.57 11.34
CA ASN A 7 -14.07 20.80 11.26
C ASN A 7 -13.62 21.66 10.07
N ARG A 8 -14.54 22.44 9.50
CA ARG A 8 -14.29 23.33 8.35
C ARG A 8 -13.52 24.61 8.74
N THR A 9 -12.40 24.44 9.44
CA THR A 9 -11.47 25.49 9.80
C THR A 9 -10.25 25.46 8.88
N LYS A 10 -9.42 26.51 8.91
CA LYS A 10 -8.14 26.52 8.20
C LYS A 10 -7.13 25.74 9.04
N GLY A 11 -6.72 24.57 8.56
CA GLY A 11 -5.77 23.68 9.23
C GLY A 11 -5.11 22.73 8.24
N PHE A 12 -4.37 21.76 8.76
CA PHE A 12 -3.77 20.71 7.95
C PHE A 12 -3.73 19.36 8.68
N TRP A 13 -3.84 18.29 7.90
CA TRP A 13 -3.64 16.92 8.33
C TRP A 13 -2.15 16.54 8.27
N TYR A 14 -1.66 15.83 9.26
CA TYR A 14 -0.38 15.11 9.19
C TYR A 14 -0.48 13.75 9.89
N ILE A 15 0.47 12.86 9.62
CA ILE A 15 0.57 11.57 10.32
C ILE A 15 1.51 11.75 11.49
N GLU A 16 0.99 11.61 12.71
CA GLU A 16 1.80 11.67 13.94
C GLU A 16 2.57 10.36 14.15
N SER A 17 1.91 9.23 13.88
CA SER A 17 2.54 7.92 13.97
C SER A 17 1.87 6.91 13.04
N GLY A 18 2.60 5.85 12.69
CA GLY A 18 2.15 4.81 11.76
C GLY A 18 2.51 5.12 10.31
N SER A 19 1.64 4.74 9.39
CA SER A 19 1.92 4.78 7.94
C SER A 19 0.75 5.37 7.16
N GLY A 20 1.01 5.82 5.94
CA GLY A 20 -0.03 6.27 5.03
C GLY A 20 0.34 7.52 4.26
N LYS A 21 -0.55 7.88 3.34
CA LYS A 21 -0.41 9.06 2.49
C LYS A 21 -1.71 9.83 2.46
N ILE A 22 -1.66 11.07 2.91
CA ILE A 22 -2.78 12.01 2.87
C ILE A 22 -2.77 12.72 1.51
N ASN A 23 -3.86 12.63 0.76
CA ASN A 23 -3.92 13.16 -0.61
C ASN A 23 -3.95 14.70 -0.66
N ASN A 24 -4.73 15.33 0.22
CA ASN A 24 -4.83 16.78 0.34
C ASN A 24 -4.80 17.17 1.82
N PRO A 25 -3.61 17.39 2.40
CA PRO A 25 -3.44 17.70 3.81
C PRO A 25 -4.20 18.96 4.26
N GLY A 26 -4.31 19.99 3.42
CA GLY A 26 -4.94 21.27 3.81
C GLY A 26 -6.47 21.30 3.74
N TYR A 27 -7.11 20.20 3.33
CA TYR A 27 -8.56 20.13 3.19
C TYR A 27 -9.18 19.29 4.31
N TYR A 28 -10.18 19.87 4.99
CA TYR A 28 -10.83 19.25 6.16
C TYR A 28 -11.44 17.86 5.88
N LYS A 29 -11.76 17.55 4.61
CA LYS A 29 -12.25 16.24 4.17
C LYS A 29 -11.30 15.63 3.13
N THR A 30 -10.43 14.72 3.53
CA THR A 30 -9.37 14.19 2.65
C THR A 30 -9.31 12.67 2.68
N GLN A 31 -8.57 12.08 1.73
CA GLN A 31 -8.37 10.63 1.66
C GLN A 31 -6.99 10.27 2.20
N LEU A 32 -6.95 9.23 3.03
CA LEU A 32 -5.77 8.56 3.52
C LEU A 32 -5.64 7.20 2.81
N ASN A 33 -4.46 6.97 2.22
CA ASN A 33 -4.14 5.79 1.43
C ASN A 33 -2.88 5.11 1.96
N GLN A 34 -2.56 3.92 1.43
CA GLN A 34 -1.28 3.23 1.68
C GLN A 34 -1.04 2.96 3.17
N LEU A 35 -2.09 2.65 3.92
CA LEU A 35 -1.99 2.23 5.31
C LEU A 35 -1.36 0.83 5.35
N GLN A 36 -0.27 0.66 6.08
CA GLN A 36 0.28 -0.65 6.39
C GLN A 36 -0.40 -1.22 7.63
N ALA A 37 -0.26 -2.52 7.85
CA ALA A 37 -0.78 -3.18 9.03
C ALA A 37 -0.31 -2.49 10.32
N GLY A 38 -1.22 -2.38 11.29
CA GLY A 38 -1.00 -1.70 12.56
C GLY A 38 -1.82 -0.43 12.73
N LYS A 39 -1.44 0.37 13.72
CA LYS A 39 -2.12 1.59 14.12
C LYS A 39 -1.50 2.80 13.43
N THR A 40 -2.33 3.67 12.88
CA THR A 40 -1.95 4.99 12.33
C THR A 40 -2.73 6.07 13.05
N ILE A 41 -2.05 7.13 13.47
CA ILE A 41 -2.65 8.33 14.06
C ILE A 41 -2.49 9.49 13.08
N ALA A 42 -3.61 9.96 12.54
CA ALA A 42 -3.68 11.17 11.71
C ALA A 42 -4.20 12.33 12.55
N VAL A 43 -3.55 13.49 12.47
CA VAL A 43 -3.85 14.65 13.32
C VAL A 43 -4.24 15.83 12.44
N TRP A 44 -5.36 16.49 12.78
CA TRP A 44 -5.75 17.77 12.22
C TRP A 44 -5.25 18.88 13.13
N ARG A 45 -4.30 19.70 12.65
CA ARG A 45 -3.77 20.85 13.37
C ARG A 45 -4.35 22.16 12.83
N VAL A 46 -4.82 23.00 13.74
CA VAL A 46 -5.22 24.39 13.49
C VAL A 46 -4.32 25.29 14.31
N GLU A 47 -3.77 26.34 13.70
CA GLU A 47 -2.91 27.31 14.36
C GLU A 47 -3.41 28.73 14.04
N ASN A 48 -3.54 29.56 15.07
CA ASN A 48 -3.91 30.97 14.96
C ASN A 48 -3.22 31.80 16.06
N GLU A 49 -3.56 33.09 16.14
CA GLU A 49 -2.98 34.03 17.12
C GLU A 49 -3.24 33.63 18.59
N CYS A 50 -4.25 32.81 18.85
CA CYS A 50 -4.59 32.30 20.18
C CYS A 50 -3.90 30.97 20.52
N GLY A 51 -3.15 30.37 19.59
CA GLY A 51 -2.37 29.15 19.80
C GLY A 51 -2.70 28.02 18.83
N ILE A 52 -2.35 26.80 19.24
CA ILE A 52 -2.48 25.57 18.45
C ILE A 52 -3.59 24.70 19.05
N SER A 53 -4.43 24.12 18.19
CA SER A 53 -5.44 23.13 18.52
C SER A 53 -5.30 21.92 17.61
N GLU A 54 -5.39 20.72 18.19
CA GLU A 54 -5.22 19.46 17.49
C GLU A 54 -6.37 18.49 17.80
N ASP A 55 -6.75 17.71 16.79
CA ASP A 55 -7.68 16.59 16.94
C ASP A 55 -7.08 15.34 16.27
N GLN A 56 -7.20 14.20 16.94
CA GLN A 56 -6.57 12.95 16.54
C GLN A 56 -7.60 11.97 16.00
N THR A 57 -7.33 11.40 14.83
CA THR A 57 -8.06 10.28 14.25
C THR A 57 -7.19 9.04 14.27
N GLU A 58 -7.66 8.01 14.96
CA GLU A 58 -7.02 6.69 15.00
C GLU A 58 -7.58 5.80 13.89
N ILE A 59 -6.68 5.19 13.11
CA ILE A 59 -6.99 4.24 12.06
C ILE A 59 -6.27 2.94 12.37
N ILE A 60 -7.03 1.85 12.51
CA ILE A 60 -6.49 0.51 12.71
C ILE A 60 -6.58 -0.24 11.40
N CYS A 61 -5.42 -0.64 10.91
CA CYS A 61 -5.30 -1.52 9.77
C CYS A 61 -5.00 -2.94 10.25
N ASN A 62 -6.00 -3.81 10.19
CA ASN A 62 -5.81 -5.20 10.57
C ASN A 62 -4.86 -5.88 9.59
N ASN A 63 -3.93 -6.67 10.13
CA ASN A 63 -3.03 -7.45 9.29
C ASN A 63 -3.85 -8.48 8.51
N PHE A 64 -3.74 -8.49 7.20
CA PHE A 64 -4.24 -9.57 6.37
C PHE A 64 -3.05 -10.21 5.67
N ILE A 65 -3.04 -11.53 5.69
CA ILE A 65 -1.96 -12.31 5.08
C ILE A 65 -2.27 -12.40 3.60
N ILE A 66 -1.26 -12.09 2.80
CA ILE A 66 -1.26 -12.33 1.36
C ILE A 66 -0.03 -13.18 1.06
N SER A 67 -0.18 -14.21 0.21
CA SER A 67 0.96 -14.94 -0.32
C SER A 67 1.29 -14.47 -1.73
N ALA A 68 2.56 -14.22 -2.03
CA ALA A 68 3.09 -14.07 -3.37
C ALA A 68 3.32 -15.41 -4.09
N GLY A 69 2.92 -16.52 -3.45
CA GLY A 69 3.18 -17.88 -3.90
C GLY A 69 4.56 -18.38 -3.48
N ASN A 70 4.86 -19.60 -3.86
CA ASN A 70 6.20 -20.17 -3.67
C ASN A 70 7.17 -19.62 -4.72
N ASP A 71 8.44 -19.51 -4.36
CA ASP A 71 9.55 -19.20 -5.28
C ASP A 71 9.65 -20.28 -6.37
N PRO A 72 9.32 -19.98 -7.64
CA PRO A 72 9.42 -20.95 -8.71
C PRO A 72 10.89 -21.13 -9.12
N ILE A 73 11.28 -22.39 -9.33
CA ILE A 73 12.59 -22.74 -9.86
C ILE A 73 12.41 -23.05 -11.35
N SER A 74 13.04 -22.26 -12.20
CA SER A 74 13.02 -22.49 -13.65
C SER A 74 14.36 -22.11 -14.28
N CYS A 75 14.80 -22.90 -15.26
CA CYS A 75 15.92 -22.55 -16.14
C CYS A 75 15.44 -21.74 -17.37
N GLU A 76 14.13 -21.59 -17.54
CA GLU A 76 13.55 -20.80 -18.62
C GLU A 76 13.48 -19.32 -18.25
N ARG A 77 13.55 -18.45 -19.26
CA ARG A 77 13.38 -17.01 -19.06
C ARG A 77 11.92 -16.57 -18.93
N GLN A 78 10.96 -17.43 -19.25
CA GLN A 78 9.54 -17.14 -19.06
C GLN A 78 9.02 -18.00 -17.92
N VAL A 79 8.50 -17.36 -16.88
CA VAL A 79 8.06 -18.04 -15.65
C VAL A 79 6.67 -17.54 -15.28
N LEU A 80 5.82 -18.44 -14.79
CA LEU A 80 4.53 -18.07 -14.23
C LEU A 80 4.68 -17.84 -12.73
N ILE A 81 4.33 -16.65 -12.25
CA ILE A 81 4.20 -16.36 -10.82
C ILE A 81 2.72 -16.26 -10.46
N SER A 82 2.36 -16.66 -9.24
CA SER A 82 0.97 -16.66 -8.78
C SER A 82 0.89 -16.25 -7.32
N ALA A 83 0.03 -15.27 -7.02
CA ALA A 83 -0.28 -14.82 -5.68
C ALA A 83 -1.72 -15.12 -5.31
N ASP A 84 -2.03 -15.00 -4.02
CA ASP A 84 -3.40 -14.92 -3.54
C ASP A 84 -4.06 -13.60 -4.01
N GLU A 85 -5.40 -13.60 -4.07
CA GLU A 85 -6.18 -12.37 -4.25
C GLU A 85 -7.49 -12.47 -3.45
N PRO A 86 -7.56 -11.88 -2.24
CA PRO A 86 -8.78 -11.84 -1.45
C PRO A 86 -9.91 -11.13 -2.20
N GLN A 87 -11.15 -11.57 -1.94
CA GLN A 87 -12.33 -10.95 -2.55
C GLN A 87 -12.41 -9.45 -2.20
N ASN A 88 -12.72 -8.62 -3.19
CA ASN A 88 -12.77 -7.15 -3.09
C ASN A 88 -11.43 -6.47 -2.76
N ALA A 89 -10.32 -7.22 -2.80
CA ALA A 89 -9.00 -6.63 -2.80
C ALA A 89 -8.55 -6.34 -4.24
N THR A 90 -7.60 -5.42 -4.37
CA THR A 90 -6.92 -5.16 -5.64
C THR A 90 -5.45 -5.28 -5.41
N GLY A 91 -4.68 -5.63 -6.43
CA GLY A 91 -3.26 -5.44 -6.26
C GLY A 91 -2.42 -5.38 -7.52
N THR A 92 -1.16 -5.09 -7.30
CA THR A 92 -0.14 -4.97 -8.33
C THR A 92 1.11 -5.79 -8.03
N TRP A 93 1.73 -6.32 -9.07
CA TRP A 93 3.10 -6.83 -9.07
C TRP A 93 4.10 -5.74 -9.47
N GLN A 94 5.28 -5.74 -8.86
CA GLN A 94 6.40 -4.86 -9.21
C GLN A 94 7.73 -5.61 -9.13
N VAL A 95 8.68 -5.28 -10.00
CA VAL A 95 10.06 -5.77 -9.92
C VAL A 95 10.82 -4.94 -8.88
N ILE A 96 11.38 -5.59 -7.87
CA ILE A 96 12.14 -4.93 -6.79
C ILE A 96 13.63 -5.27 -6.81
N ALA A 97 14.04 -6.32 -7.52
CA ALA A 97 15.43 -6.63 -7.79
C ALA A 97 15.59 -7.38 -9.12
N GLY A 98 16.75 -7.22 -9.78
CA GLY A 98 17.00 -7.77 -11.11
C GLY A 98 16.31 -6.98 -12.23
N LYS A 99 16.17 -7.60 -13.41
CA LYS A 99 15.43 -7.04 -14.54
C LYS A 99 14.48 -8.09 -15.10
N ALA A 100 13.21 -7.73 -15.23
CA ALA A 100 12.19 -8.58 -15.81
C ALA A 100 11.06 -7.73 -16.41
N GLN A 101 10.27 -8.33 -17.30
CA GLN A 101 9.01 -7.77 -17.78
C GLN A 101 7.85 -8.55 -17.19
N ILE A 102 6.81 -7.86 -16.73
CA ILE A 102 5.59 -8.46 -16.19
C ILE A 102 4.50 -8.29 -17.25
N SER A 103 3.94 -9.38 -17.75
CA SER A 103 2.95 -9.33 -18.85
C SER A 103 1.70 -8.53 -18.45
N ASN A 104 1.19 -8.74 -17.24
CA ASN A 104 0.16 -7.90 -16.65
C ASN A 104 0.35 -7.84 -15.13
N SER A 105 0.67 -6.66 -14.60
CA SER A 105 0.93 -6.48 -13.17
C SER A 105 -0.31 -6.54 -12.29
N LYS A 106 -1.53 -6.44 -12.86
CA LYS A 106 -2.79 -6.43 -12.09
C LYS A 106 -3.42 -7.80 -11.90
N ILE A 107 -2.94 -8.82 -12.62
CA ILE A 107 -3.46 -10.18 -12.51
C ILE A 107 -2.60 -10.93 -11.48
N PRO A 108 -3.20 -11.63 -10.48
CA PRO A 108 -2.45 -12.33 -9.44
C PRO A 108 -1.58 -13.45 -10.01
N THR A 109 -2.10 -14.19 -11.00
CA THR A 109 -1.33 -15.17 -11.78
C THR A 109 -0.91 -14.56 -13.12
N THR A 110 0.38 -14.32 -13.30
CA THR A 110 0.89 -13.60 -14.47
C THR A 110 2.23 -14.16 -14.93
N GLN A 111 2.50 -14.05 -16.24
CA GLN A 111 3.79 -14.45 -16.79
C GLN A 111 4.80 -13.31 -16.61
N VAL A 112 6.03 -13.68 -16.24
CA VAL A 112 7.18 -12.79 -16.19
C VAL A 112 8.26 -13.26 -17.16
N ALA A 113 8.94 -12.32 -17.81
CA ALA A 113 10.07 -12.57 -18.67
C ALA A 113 11.34 -12.01 -18.05
N LEU A 114 12.23 -12.89 -17.57
CA LEU A 114 13.50 -12.57 -16.93
C LEU A 114 14.52 -12.06 -17.95
N GLN A 115 15.19 -10.96 -17.61
CA GLN A 115 16.31 -10.38 -18.35
C GLN A 115 17.64 -10.51 -17.59
N THR A 116 17.58 -11.04 -16.37
CA THR A 116 18.70 -11.40 -15.51
C THR A 116 18.52 -12.85 -15.03
N GLU A 117 19.59 -13.46 -14.51
CA GLU A 117 19.55 -14.84 -13.98
C GLU A 117 18.59 -15.01 -12.80
N LYS A 118 18.35 -13.93 -12.04
CA LYS A 118 17.38 -13.87 -10.96
C LYS A 118 16.63 -12.56 -10.97
N ALA A 119 15.38 -12.56 -10.51
CA ALA A 119 14.62 -11.36 -10.23
C ALA A 119 13.71 -11.57 -9.02
N ALA A 120 13.50 -10.50 -8.25
CA ALA A 120 12.56 -10.49 -7.13
C ALA A 120 11.36 -9.60 -7.47
N PHE A 121 10.17 -10.09 -7.15
CA PHE A 121 8.90 -9.44 -7.40
C PHE A 121 8.16 -9.25 -6.10
N VAL A 122 7.55 -8.08 -5.90
CA VAL A 122 6.64 -7.83 -4.78
C VAL A 122 5.20 -7.79 -5.28
N ARG A 123 4.32 -8.52 -4.60
CA ARG A 123 2.86 -8.40 -4.72
C ARG A 123 2.40 -7.42 -3.66
N THR A 124 1.80 -6.30 -4.04
CA THR A 124 1.12 -5.40 -3.11
C THR A 124 -0.38 -5.51 -3.32
N VAL A 125 -1.12 -5.80 -2.26
CA VAL A 125 -2.58 -5.91 -2.25
C VAL A 125 -3.17 -4.84 -1.35
N ASN A 126 -4.22 -4.18 -1.81
CA ASN A 126 -4.99 -3.19 -1.09
C ASN A 126 -6.40 -3.71 -0.84
N PHE A 127 -6.84 -3.67 0.41
CA PHE A 127 -8.19 -4.04 0.85
C PHE A 127 -8.69 -2.97 1.82
N GLU A 128 -9.83 -2.35 1.54
CA GLU A 128 -10.45 -1.33 2.41
C GLU A 128 -9.54 -0.14 2.83
N GLY A 129 -8.48 0.16 2.06
CA GLY A 129 -7.51 1.22 2.38
C GLY A 129 -6.27 0.73 3.13
N CYS A 130 -6.30 -0.50 3.62
CA CYS A 130 -5.15 -1.25 4.11
C CYS A 130 -4.35 -1.86 2.97
N SER A 131 -3.04 -1.97 3.16
CA SER A 131 -2.09 -2.57 2.23
C SER A 131 -1.28 -3.65 2.92
N SER A 132 -1.11 -4.78 2.23
CA SER A 132 -0.24 -5.89 2.61
C SER A 132 0.58 -6.30 1.41
N ALA A 133 1.78 -6.81 1.64
CA ALA A 133 2.67 -7.20 0.57
C ALA A 133 3.49 -8.44 0.92
N ASP A 134 3.81 -9.21 -0.11
CA ASP A 134 4.68 -10.38 -0.03
C ASP A 134 5.57 -10.46 -1.28
N THR A 135 6.67 -11.19 -1.19
CA THR A 135 7.69 -11.26 -2.23
C THR A 135 7.88 -12.67 -2.74
N VAL A 136 8.15 -12.79 -4.03
CA VAL A 136 8.58 -14.02 -4.68
C VAL A 136 9.88 -13.77 -5.43
N VAL A 137 10.80 -14.74 -5.36
CA VAL A 137 12.07 -14.72 -6.10
C VAL A 137 12.05 -15.83 -7.14
N VAL A 138 12.48 -15.47 -8.34
CA VAL A 138 12.68 -16.38 -9.47
C VAL A 138 14.15 -16.37 -9.84
#